data_AF-A0A5C3PA86-F1
#
_entry.id   AF-A0A5C3PA86-F1
#
_cell.length_a   1.000
_cell.length_b   1.000
_cell.length_c   1.000
_cell.angle_alpha   90.00
_cell.angle_beta   90.00
_cell.angle_gamma   90.00
#
_symmetry.space_group_name_H-M   'P 1'
#
loop_
_entity.id
_entity.type
_entity.pdbx_description
1 polymer ?
#
loop_
_entity_poly.entity_id
_entity_poly.type
_entity_poly.pdbx_seq_one_letter_code
_entity_poly.pdbx_strand_id
1 'polypeptide(L)'
;MAPPYDVLESLPGVVPDFAHWLPLDKTLGAYLVGTFAGAVLYGLSIHQLYRYCRLFPSDTLFIRILVAVVMLLETAHTAMTMHTCYFWLITGFLNFSALLNGSPWSLDALPIILSFIMLTTQLLFAKRVFLLGPKYQLVVGVAMLFLVGEIGFSTALTYRAFIINDIANLNSAAWLISTALGLGFAADIMFTATLTYVVKQSRSGLQRASPIELFMIYVVNTGLLHCIFNLISFILTVAVTYSLIYGFFSTVTARLYANSLLAVLNSREPPPNKGLEVFESGSAYGLNAIARANRRAAAQTWNVPQVNDEPEVIDIKVTTERGEWERERRKEDKRATLRSIAR
;
A
#
# COMPACT_ATOMS: atom_id res chain seq x y z
N MET A 1 30.84 32.27 12.37
CA MET A 1 32.29 32.14 12.09
C MET A 1 32.71 30.85 12.77
N ALA A 2 32.68 29.75 12.02
CA ALA A 2 33.01 28.41 12.54
C ALA A 2 34.50 28.37 12.92
N PRO A 3 34.90 27.69 14.00
CA PRO A 3 36.31 27.44 14.22
C PRO A 3 36.81 26.49 13.11
N PRO A 4 38.01 26.73 12.57
CA PRO A 4 38.57 25.89 11.53
C PRO A 4 38.94 24.53 12.13
N TYR A 5 38.45 23.49 11.46
CA TYR A 5 38.64 22.06 11.72
C TYR A 5 40.13 21.70 11.87
N ASP A 6 41.01 22.51 11.28
CA ASP A 6 42.46 22.37 11.25
C ASP A 6 43.15 22.53 12.63
N VAL A 7 42.48 23.14 13.62
CA VAL A 7 43.09 23.34 14.94
C VAL A 7 43.00 22.08 15.82
N LEU A 8 42.00 21.21 15.59
CA LEU A 8 41.83 19.98 16.37
C LEU A 8 42.77 18.85 15.92
N GLU A 9 43.31 18.93 14.70
CA GLU A 9 44.30 17.98 14.16
C GLU A 9 45.71 18.20 14.75
N SER A 10 45.95 19.36 15.37
CA SER A 10 47.28 19.78 15.84
C SER A 10 47.63 19.33 17.28
N LEU A 11 46.75 18.60 17.96
CA LEU A 11 47.01 18.07 19.31
C LEU A 11 47.49 16.60 19.22
N PRO A 12 48.80 16.33 19.37
CA PRO A 12 49.31 14.97 19.30
C PRO A 12 48.81 14.17 20.51
N GLY A 13 47.95 13.18 20.25
CA GLY A 13 47.60 12.14 21.22
C GLY A 13 46.15 12.07 21.71
N VAL A 14 45.22 12.91 21.22
CA VAL A 14 43.82 12.91 21.72
C VAL A 14 42.78 12.46 20.68
N VAL A 15 43.11 12.46 19.40
CA VAL A 15 42.21 11.97 18.35
C VAL A 15 42.86 10.75 17.71
N PRO A 16 42.51 9.52 18.13
CA PRO A 16 42.84 8.33 17.36
C PRO A 16 42.48 8.55 15.89
N ASP A 17 43.27 7.96 15.00
CA ASP A 17 43.09 7.97 13.55
C ASP A 17 41.76 7.24 13.19
N PHE A 18 40.61 7.88 13.47
CA PHE A 18 39.30 7.23 13.52
C PHE A 18 38.70 6.97 12.15
N ALA A 19 39.15 7.69 11.12
CA ALA A 19 38.66 7.53 9.75
C ALA A 19 38.94 6.13 9.17
N HIS A 20 39.94 5.41 9.70
CA HIS A 20 40.40 4.14 9.15
C HIS A 20 39.71 2.90 9.77
N TRP A 21 39.06 3.01 10.92
CA TRP A 21 38.55 1.85 11.69
C TRP A 21 37.02 1.69 11.69
N LEU A 22 36.25 2.74 11.40
CA LEU A 22 34.81 2.65 11.18
C LEU A 22 34.39 3.79 10.24
N PRO A 23 34.04 3.52 8.97
CA PRO A 23 33.56 4.58 8.08
C PRO A 23 32.22 5.13 8.60
N LEU A 24 32.29 6.21 9.38
CA LEU A 24 31.14 6.88 10.01
C LEU A 24 30.08 7.26 8.97
N ASP A 25 30.51 7.65 7.77
CA ASP A 25 29.63 7.98 6.64
C ASP A 25 28.78 6.78 6.20
N LYS A 26 29.36 5.57 6.19
CA LYS A 26 28.69 4.34 5.76
C LYS A 26 27.82 3.71 6.85
N THR A 27 27.82 4.26 8.05
CA THR A 27 27.08 3.74 9.20
C THR A 27 26.08 4.78 9.70
N LEU A 28 26.53 5.75 10.49
CA LEU A 28 25.73 6.86 11.00
C LEU A 28 25.21 7.77 9.89
N GLY A 29 26.06 8.09 8.90
CA GLY A 29 25.67 8.93 7.77
C GLY A 29 24.53 8.32 6.96
N ALA A 30 24.64 7.04 6.59
CA ALA A 30 23.60 6.32 5.87
C ALA A 30 22.26 6.29 6.65
N TYR A 31 22.31 6.01 7.96
CA TYR A 31 21.10 5.97 8.80
C TYR A 31 20.45 7.35 8.97
N LEU A 32 21.26 8.41 9.12
CA LEU A 32 20.78 9.80 9.18
C LEU A 32 20.09 10.21 7.89
N VAL A 33 20.71 9.96 6.74
CA VAL A 33 20.10 10.23 5.42
C VAL A 33 18.81 9.43 5.25
N GLY A 34 18.76 8.20 5.74
CA GLY A 34 17.56 7.36 5.74
C GLY A 34 16.43 7.94 6.59
N THR A 35 16.78 8.51 7.73
CA THR A 35 15.82 9.18 8.62
C THR A 35 15.26 10.45 7.98
N PHE A 36 16.09 11.26 7.31
CA PHE A 36 15.62 12.43 6.56
C PHE A 36 14.73 12.06 5.38
N ALA A 37 15.14 11.09 4.55
CA ALA A 37 14.33 10.57 3.47
C ALA A 37 13.00 10.01 4.00
N GLY A 38 13.04 9.28 5.10
CA GLY A 38 11.86 8.76 5.80
C GLY A 38 10.92 9.88 6.28
N ALA A 39 11.45 10.95 6.85
CA ALA A 39 10.67 12.10 7.31
C ALA A 39 9.93 12.80 6.15
N VAL A 40 10.58 12.95 4.98
CA VAL A 40 9.92 13.46 3.77
C VAL A 40 8.77 12.55 3.34
N LEU A 41 9.00 11.24 3.30
CA LEU A 41 7.97 10.26 2.95
C LEU A 41 6.82 10.20 3.97
N TYR A 42 7.09 10.48 5.24
CA TYR A 42 6.04 10.61 6.26
C TYR A 42 5.19 11.86 6.07
N GLY A 43 5.79 12.96 5.61
CA GLY A 43 5.03 14.13 5.16
C GLY A 43 4.04 13.78 4.03
N LEU A 44 4.46 12.94 3.08
CA LEU A 44 3.56 12.41 2.05
C LEU A 44 2.44 11.55 2.65
N SER A 45 2.75 10.69 3.63
CA SER A 45 1.73 9.87 4.31
C SER A 45 0.70 10.73 5.04
N ILE A 46 1.11 11.80 5.71
CA ILE A 46 0.20 12.76 6.35
C ILE A 46 -0.71 13.43 5.30
N HIS A 47 -0.14 13.86 4.17
CA HIS A 47 -0.92 14.44 3.09
C HIS A 47 -1.96 13.45 2.54
N GLN A 48 -1.56 12.19 2.34
CA GLN A 48 -2.45 11.13 1.90
C GLN A 48 -3.53 10.80 2.96
N LEU A 49 -3.21 10.82 4.25
CA LEU A 49 -4.17 10.66 5.34
C LEU A 49 -5.20 11.79 5.35
N TYR A 50 -4.76 13.05 5.20
CA TYR A 50 -5.66 14.20 5.14
C TYR A 50 -6.68 14.05 4.00
N ARG A 51 -6.22 13.65 2.81
CA ARG A 51 -7.09 13.36 1.67
C ARG A 51 -8.09 12.24 1.98
N TYR A 52 -7.62 11.15 2.59
CA TYR A 52 -8.45 10.02 2.97
C TYR A 52 -9.61 10.44 3.89
N CYS A 53 -9.29 11.15 4.98
CA CYS A 53 -10.28 11.61 5.95
C CYS A 53 -11.34 12.55 5.35
N ARG A 54 -10.96 13.35 4.34
CA ARG A 54 -11.88 14.28 3.66
C ARG A 54 -12.82 13.59 2.67
N LEU A 55 -12.28 12.64 1.90
CA LEU A 55 -12.97 12.03 0.77
C LEU A 55 -13.78 10.79 1.15
N PHE A 56 -13.32 10.01 2.14
CA PHE A 56 -13.91 8.70 2.49
C PHE A 56 -14.43 8.61 3.95
N PRO A 57 -15.34 9.49 4.40
CA PRO A 57 -15.87 9.43 5.77
C PRO A 57 -16.75 8.19 6.02
N SER A 58 -17.32 7.61 4.96
CA SER A 58 -18.26 6.49 5.02
C SER A 58 -17.60 5.11 4.84
N ASP A 59 -16.28 5.03 4.90
CA ASP A 59 -15.56 3.76 4.76
C ASP A 59 -15.86 2.79 5.92
N THR A 60 -15.80 1.49 5.62
CA THR A 60 -16.03 0.43 6.62
C THR A 60 -15.08 0.57 7.81
N LEU A 61 -15.56 0.20 9.01
CA LEU A 61 -14.79 0.27 10.25
C LEU A 61 -13.42 -0.41 10.14
N PHE A 62 -13.33 -1.55 9.46
CA PHE A 62 -12.07 -2.25 9.21
C PHE A 62 -11.00 -1.36 8.55
N ILE A 63 -11.36 -0.63 7.49
CA ILE A 63 -10.40 0.22 6.77
C ILE A 63 -10.01 1.42 7.63
N ARG A 64 -10.97 2.00 8.36
CA ARG A 64 -10.70 3.12 9.27
C ARG A 64 -9.74 2.74 10.39
N ILE A 65 -9.94 1.59 11.02
CA ILE A 65 -9.03 1.04 12.04
C ILE A 65 -7.65 0.81 11.43
N LEU A 66 -7.60 0.18 10.25
CA LEU A 66 -6.33 -0.11 9.59
C LEU A 66 -5.52 1.17 9.27
N VAL A 67 -6.19 2.21 8.77
CA VAL A 67 -5.56 3.52 8.50
C VAL A 67 -5.09 4.17 9.80
N ALA A 68 -5.86 4.10 10.88
CA ALA A 68 -5.43 4.63 12.18
C ALA A 68 -4.19 3.87 12.70
N VAL A 69 -4.19 2.54 12.62
CA VAL A 69 -3.08 1.68 13.09
C VAL A 69 -1.81 1.95 12.29
N VAL A 70 -1.87 1.95 10.95
CA VAL A 70 -0.67 2.19 10.14
C VAL A 70 -0.08 3.57 10.40
N MET A 71 -0.92 4.60 10.59
CA MET A 71 -0.44 5.95 10.88
C MET A 71 0.19 6.05 12.27
N LEU A 72 -0.40 5.42 13.29
CA LEU A 72 0.20 5.36 14.62
C LEU A 72 1.56 4.65 14.61
N LEU A 73 1.65 3.52 13.91
CA LEU A 73 2.90 2.78 13.76
C LEU A 73 3.96 3.58 13.01
N GLU A 74 3.58 4.28 11.93
CA GLU A 74 4.48 5.17 11.18
C GLU A 74 4.98 6.35 12.01
N THR A 75 4.11 6.96 12.81
CA THR A 75 4.50 8.03 13.74
C THR A 75 5.47 7.49 14.79
N ALA A 76 5.19 6.32 15.37
CA ALA A 76 6.07 5.67 16.34
C ALA A 76 7.43 5.32 15.74
N HIS A 77 7.46 4.70 14.56
CA HIS A 77 8.69 4.39 13.83
C HIS A 77 9.48 5.67 13.51
N THR A 78 8.81 6.76 13.11
CA THR A 78 9.47 8.04 12.85
C THR A 78 10.10 8.61 14.11
N ALA A 79 9.36 8.67 15.21
CA ALA A 79 9.86 9.16 16.49
C ALA A 79 11.07 8.34 16.98
N MET A 80 11.02 7.01 16.84
CA MET A 80 12.13 6.13 17.23
C MET A 80 13.36 6.32 16.35
N THR A 81 13.22 6.43 15.02
CA THR A 81 14.37 6.71 14.13
C THR A 81 15.03 8.06 14.45
N MET A 82 14.22 9.10 14.72
CA MET A 82 14.72 10.41 15.13
C MET A 82 15.42 10.37 16.49
N HIS A 83 14.85 9.66 17.47
CA HIS A 83 15.46 9.49 18.79
C HIS A 83 16.80 8.74 18.70
N THR A 84 16.88 7.66 17.91
CA THR A 84 18.12 6.93 17.65
C THR A 84 19.19 7.84 17.03
N CYS A 85 18.84 8.64 16.02
CA CYS A 85 19.76 9.63 15.44
C CYS A 85 20.22 10.66 16.48
N TYR A 86 19.30 11.19 17.29
CA TYR A 86 19.63 12.18 18.32
C TYR A 86 20.56 11.61 19.40
N PHE A 87 20.29 10.38 19.84
CA PHE A 87 21.10 9.70 20.84
C PHE A 87 22.53 9.48 20.34
N TRP A 88 22.71 8.95 19.13
CA TRP A 88 24.05 8.69 18.60
C TRP A 88 24.80 9.94 18.16
N LEU A 89 24.13 10.95 17.58
CA LEU A 89 24.81 12.13 17.04
C LEU A 89 25.05 13.22 18.09
N ILE A 90 24.16 13.37 19.07
CA ILE A 90 24.22 14.47 20.04
C ILE A 90 24.60 13.94 21.43
N THR A 91 23.85 12.97 21.95
CA THR A 91 24.02 12.53 23.36
C THR A 91 25.28 11.68 23.55
N GLY A 92 25.60 10.84 22.57
CA GLY A 92 26.82 10.04 22.52
C GLY A 92 27.99 10.74 21.83
N PHE A 93 27.90 12.05 21.57
CA PHE A 93 28.97 12.80 20.91
C PHE A 93 30.27 12.69 21.72
N LEU A 94 31.31 12.11 21.12
CA LEU A 94 32.62 11.77 21.74
C LEU A 94 32.65 10.56 22.69
N ASN A 95 31.54 9.84 22.89
CA ASN A 95 31.53 8.60 23.68
C ASN A 95 31.48 7.36 22.77
N PHE A 96 32.65 6.96 22.26
CA PHE A 96 32.79 5.83 21.33
C PHE A 96 32.34 4.48 21.90
N SER A 97 32.41 4.29 23.22
CA SER A 97 31.87 3.09 23.87
C SER A 97 30.34 3.05 23.82
N ALA A 98 29.66 4.20 23.83
CA ALA A 98 28.21 4.23 23.66
C ALA A 98 27.79 3.95 22.21
N LEU A 99 28.61 4.33 21.22
CA LEU A 99 28.36 4.01 19.82
C LEU A 99 28.57 2.52 19.50
N LEU A 100 29.54 1.86 20.16
CA LEU A 100 29.88 0.45 19.94
C LEU A 100 29.09 -0.52 20.85
N ASN A 101 28.78 -0.13 22.09
CA ASN A 101 28.19 -1.02 23.11
C ASN A 101 26.83 -0.55 23.65
N GLY A 102 26.37 0.66 23.33
CA GLY A 102 25.13 1.25 23.86
C GLY A 102 24.08 1.47 22.78
N SER A 103 23.33 0.42 22.43
CA SER A 103 22.16 0.62 21.57
C SER A 103 21.06 1.36 22.33
N PRO A 104 20.46 2.42 21.75
CA PRO A 104 19.28 3.00 22.34
C PRO A 104 18.11 2.02 22.19
N TRP A 105 17.30 1.89 23.25
CA TRP A 105 16.09 1.07 23.25
C TRP A 105 15.17 1.32 22.04
N SER A 106 15.20 2.53 21.47
CA SER A 106 14.44 2.88 20.28
C SER A 106 14.92 2.13 19.05
N LEU A 107 16.22 1.89 18.88
CA LEU A 107 16.75 1.08 17.79
C LEU A 107 16.30 -0.39 17.94
N ASP A 108 16.37 -0.91 19.18
CA ASP A 108 16.04 -2.30 19.48
C ASP A 108 14.55 -2.62 19.25
N ALA A 109 13.69 -1.61 19.40
CA ALA A 109 12.25 -1.69 19.13
C ALA A 109 11.86 -1.50 17.65
N LEU A 110 12.75 -1.03 16.78
CA LEU A 110 12.41 -0.79 15.36
C LEU A 110 12.00 -2.06 14.60
N PRO A 111 12.66 -3.23 14.74
CA PRO A 111 12.31 -4.42 13.97
C PRO A 111 10.86 -4.83 14.18
N ILE A 112 10.40 -4.89 15.44
CA ILE A 112 9.03 -5.30 15.74
C ILE A 112 7.99 -4.29 15.22
N ILE A 113 8.28 -2.98 15.28
CA ILE A 113 7.38 -1.96 14.73
C ILE A 113 7.31 -2.08 13.21
N LEU A 114 8.44 -2.30 12.54
CA LEU A 114 8.49 -2.52 11.10
C LEU A 114 7.66 -3.74 10.68
N SER A 115 7.76 -4.84 11.42
CA SER A 115 6.94 -6.05 11.18
C SER A 115 5.45 -5.75 11.28
N PHE A 116 5.02 -4.95 12.25
CA PHE A 116 3.61 -4.53 12.36
C PHE A 116 3.16 -3.59 11.23
N ILE A 117 4.03 -2.68 10.75
CA ILE A 117 3.74 -1.84 9.58
C ILE A 117 3.56 -2.71 8.33
N MET A 118 4.47 -3.67 8.14
CA MET A 118 4.42 -4.63 7.04
C MET A 118 3.14 -5.47 7.12
N LEU A 119 2.84 -6.06 8.27
CA LEU A 119 1.62 -6.86 8.50
C LEU A 119 0.36 -6.06 8.12
N THR A 120 0.26 -4.82 8.61
CA THR A 120 -0.91 -3.96 8.37
C THR A 120 -1.11 -3.70 6.89
N THR A 121 -0.02 -3.42 6.16
CA THR A 121 -0.06 -3.22 4.70
C THR A 121 -0.39 -4.51 3.96
N GLN A 122 0.24 -5.62 4.34
CA GLN A 122 0.06 -6.90 3.70
C GLN A 122 -1.33 -7.49 3.91
N LEU A 123 -2.00 -7.21 5.03
CA LEU A 123 -3.40 -7.60 5.24
C LEU A 123 -4.34 -7.01 4.18
N LEU A 124 -4.07 -5.81 3.65
CA LEU A 124 -4.85 -5.28 2.53
C LEU A 124 -4.55 -5.99 1.22
N PHE A 125 -3.29 -6.28 0.93
CA PHE A 125 -2.93 -7.02 -0.27
C PHE A 125 -3.49 -8.44 -0.22
N ALA A 126 -3.39 -9.11 0.92
CA ALA A 126 -4.03 -10.38 1.21
C ALA A 126 -5.54 -10.32 0.96
N LYS A 127 -6.25 -9.33 1.54
CA LYS A 127 -7.68 -9.13 1.29
C LYS A 127 -7.99 -8.94 -0.20
N ARG A 128 -7.17 -8.17 -0.91
CA ARG A 128 -7.36 -7.93 -2.35
C ARG A 128 -7.16 -9.21 -3.16
N VAL A 129 -6.12 -9.99 -2.87
CA VAL A 129 -5.84 -11.26 -3.55
C VAL A 129 -6.87 -12.33 -3.22
N PHE A 130 -7.36 -12.38 -1.98
CA PHE A 130 -8.41 -13.30 -1.54
C PHE A 130 -9.72 -13.09 -2.33
N LEU A 131 -10.05 -11.84 -2.65
CA LEU A 131 -11.24 -11.48 -3.43
C LEU A 131 -11.13 -11.79 -4.94
N LEU A 132 -9.97 -12.23 -5.44
CA LEU A 132 -9.78 -12.59 -6.85
C LEU A 132 -10.33 -14.00 -7.18
N GLY A 133 -10.60 -14.82 -6.17
CA GLY A 133 -11.21 -16.15 -6.32
C GLY A 133 -10.46 -17.28 -5.61
N PRO A 134 -11.05 -18.50 -5.58
CA PRO A 134 -10.56 -19.62 -4.76
C PRO A 134 -9.15 -20.08 -5.14
N LYS A 135 -8.77 -20.01 -6.41
CA LYS A 135 -7.42 -20.36 -6.90
C LYS A 135 -6.28 -19.58 -6.23
N TYR A 136 -6.55 -18.35 -5.78
CA TYR A 136 -5.53 -17.49 -5.15
C TYR A 136 -5.53 -17.59 -3.63
N GLN A 137 -6.46 -18.32 -3.01
CA GLN A 137 -6.54 -18.47 -1.56
C GLN A 137 -5.35 -19.24 -0.99
N LEU A 138 -4.83 -20.23 -1.74
CA LEU A 138 -3.61 -20.94 -1.36
C LEU A 138 -2.40 -19.99 -1.31
N VAL A 139 -2.28 -19.08 -2.29
CA VAL A 139 -1.22 -18.06 -2.31
C VAL A 139 -1.32 -17.16 -1.08
N VAL A 140 -2.53 -16.73 -0.72
CA VAL A 140 -2.75 -15.93 0.50
C VAL A 140 -2.33 -16.72 1.75
N GLY A 141 -2.74 -17.99 1.86
CA GLY A 141 -2.41 -18.84 3.00
C GLY A 141 -0.89 -18.98 3.20
N VAL A 142 -0.16 -19.31 2.12
CA VAL A 142 1.31 -19.45 2.16
C VAL A 142 1.99 -18.12 2.48
N ALA A 143 1.57 -17.01 1.85
CA ALA A 143 2.14 -15.70 2.13
C ALA A 143 1.90 -15.25 3.58
N MET A 144 0.73 -15.54 4.15
CA MET A 144 0.44 -15.26 5.56
C MET A 144 1.31 -16.09 6.50
N LEU A 145 1.63 -17.35 6.16
CA LEU A 145 2.57 -18.16 6.95
C LEU A 145 3.98 -17.54 6.96
N PHE A 146 4.45 -17.02 5.83
CA PHE A 146 5.72 -16.29 5.78
C PHE A 146 5.71 -15.02 6.63
N LEU A 147 4.60 -14.27 6.64
CA LEU A 147 4.46 -13.10 7.52
C LEU A 147 4.45 -13.46 9.01
N VAL A 148 3.79 -14.54 9.39
CA VAL A 148 3.84 -15.02 10.78
C VAL A 148 5.27 -15.42 11.17
N GLY A 149 5.99 -16.09 10.26
CA GLY A 149 7.40 -16.42 10.45
C GLY A 149 8.26 -15.17 10.62
N GLU A 150 8.10 -14.17 9.74
CA GLU A 150 8.82 -12.91 9.83
C GLU A 150 8.62 -12.22 11.18
N ILE A 151 7.37 -12.09 11.65
CA ILE A 151 7.07 -11.50 12.97
C ILE A 151 7.75 -12.28 14.09
N GLY A 152 7.78 -13.62 13.99
CA GLY A 152 8.46 -14.48 14.96
C GLY A 152 9.97 -14.21 15.03
N PHE A 153 10.64 -14.13 13.87
CA PHE A 153 12.07 -13.82 13.80
C PHE A 153 12.38 -12.38 14.23
N SER A 154 11.53 -11.42 13.86
CA SER A 154 11.66 -10.01 14.28
C SER A 154 11.45 -9.84 15.79
N THR A 155 10.54 -10.60 16.39
CA THR A 155 10.37 -10.65 17.85
C THR A 155 11.60 -11.24 18.54
N ALA A 156 12.15 -12.33 18.01
CA ALA A 156 13.37 -12.94 18.55
C ALA A 156 14.59 -12.00 18.43
N LEU A 157 14.67 -11.24 17.34
CA LEU A 157 15.68 -10.20 17.13
C LEU A 157 15.56 -9.08 18.17
N THR A 158 14.36 -8.53 18.35
CA THR A 158 14.09 -7.50 19.36
C THR A 158 14.40 -8.02 20.77
N TYR A 159 14.01 -9.26 21.12
CA TYR A 159 14.34 -9.85 22.41
C TYR A 159 15.85 -9.94 22.65
N ARG A 160 16.62 -10.40 21.65
CA ARG A 160 18.08 -10.47 21.77
C ARG A 160 18.72 -9.10 21.90
N ALA A 161 18.22 -8.10 21.16
CA ALA A 161 18.70 -6.73 21.23
C ALA A 161 18.53 -6.14 22.64
N PHE A 162 17.34 -6.29 23.24
CA PHE A 162 17.04 -5.74 24.57
C PHE A 162 17.76 -6.45 25.73
N ILE A 163 17.90 -7.78 25.69
CA ILE A 163 18.39 -8.55 26.84
C ILE A 163 19.90 -8.75 26.81
N ILE A 164 20.45 -9.09 25.66
CA ILE A 164 21.85 -9.52 25.57
C ILE A 164 22.76 -8.30 25.33
N ASN A 165 22.20 -7.14 24.91
CA ASN A 165 22.96 -5.96 24.46
C ASN A 165 24.07 -6.33 23.46
N ASP A 166 23.87 -7.41 22.72
CA ASP A 166 24.88 -8.06 21.88
C ASP A 166 24.92 -7.47 20.48
N ILE A 167 24.68 -6.17 20.38
CA ILE A 167 24.77 -5.42 19.12
C ILE A 167 26.23 -5.29 18.68
N ALA A 168 27.19 -5.57 19.57
CA ALA A 168 28.59 -5.76 19.22
C ALA A 168 28.82 -7.04 18.37
N ASN A 169 28.01 -8.11 18.52
CA ASN A 169 28.09 -9.31 17.70
C ASN A 169 26.95 -9.38 16.67
N LEU A 170 26.81 -8.36 15.82
CA LEU A 170 25.88 -8.36 14.68
C LEU A 170 25.96 -9.65 13.84
N ASN A 171 27.13 -10.30 13.77
CA ASN A 171 27.30 -11.60 13.08
C ASN A 171 26.47 -12.74 13.69
N SER A 172 26.27 -12.75 15.02
CA SER A 172 25.45 -13.74 15.73
C SER A 172 23.96 -13.56 15.43
N ALA A 173 23.53 -12.33 15.11
CA ALA A 173 22.14 -11.99 14.80
C ALA A 173 21.88 -11.82 13.28
N ALA A 174 22.92 -11.80 12.44
CA ALA A 174 22.80 -11.57 11.01
C ALA A 174 21.89 -12.58 10.31
N TRP A 175 21.93 -13.84 10.74
CA TRP A 175 21.05 -14.88 10.20
C TRP A 175 19.57 -14.61 10.57
N LEU A 176 19.27 -14.15 11.80
CA LEU A 176 17.92 -13.76 12.23
C LEU A 176 17.37 -12.64 11.36
N ILE A 177 18.17 -11.59 11.16
CA ILE A 177 17.80 -10.44 10.31
C ILE A 177 17.57 -10.89 8.87
N SER A 178 18.49 -11.69 8.32
CA SER A 178 18.40 -12.19 6.94
C SER A 178 17.17 -13.08 6.75
N THR A 179 16.86 -13.97 7.70
CA THR A 179 15.67 -14.84 7.63
C THR A 179 14.38 -14.03 7.75
N ALA A 180 14.31 -13.04 8.64
CA ALA A 180 13.14 -12.16 8.77
C ALA A 180 12.88 -11.39 7.46
N LEU A 181 13.91 -10.71 6.93
CA LEU A 181 13.81 -9.97 5.67
C LEU A 181 13.49 -10.89 4.48
N GLY A 182 14.08 -12.08 4.43
CA GLY A 182 13.82 -13.06 3.38
C GLY A 182 12.38 -13.57 3.37
N LEU A 183 11.80 -13.84 4.55
CA LEU A 183 10.39 -14.23 4.68
C LEU A 183 9.45 -13.08 4.30
N GLY A 184 9.74 -11.86 4.75
CA GLY A 184 8.99 -10.66 4.36
C GLY A 184 9.02 -10.45 2.84
N PHE A 185 10.21 -10.51 2.23
CA PHE A 185 10.39 -10.40 0.79
C PHE A 185 9.65 -11.51 0.02
N ALA A 186 9.68 -12.74 0.51
CA ALA A 186 8.94 -13.85 -0.09
C ALA A 186 7.42 -13.62 -0.05
N ALA A 187 6.88 -13.03 1.02
CA ALA A 187 5.47 -12.65 1.07
C ALA A 187 5.15 -11.51 0.08
N ASP A 188 6.00 -10.48 0.03
CA ASP A 188 5.85 -9.34 -0.89
C ASP A 188 5.79 -9.80 -2.35
N ILE A 189 6.76 -10.63 -2.78
CA ILE A 189 6.84 -11.05 -4.17
C ILE A 189 5.61 -11.88 -4.56
N MET A 190 5.05 -12.69 -3.66
CA MET A 190 3.84 -13.46 -3.92
C MET A 190 2.64 -12.54 -4.15
N PHE A 191 2.44 -11.54 -3.30
CA PHE A 191 1.33 -10.58 -3.46
C PHE A 191 1.53 -9.68 -4.68
N THR A 192 2.72 -9.10 -4.85
CA THR A 192 3.05 -8.23 -5.98
C THR A 192 2.95 -8.97 -7.31
N ALA A 193 3.47 -10.20 -7.43
CA ALA A 193 3.38 -10.98 -8.66
C ALA A 193 1.92 -11.30 -9.00
N THR A 194 1.12 -11.70 -7.99
CA THR A 194 -0.30 -12.02 -8.19
C THR A 194 -1.11 -10.80 -8.62
N LEU A 195 -0.94 -9.67 -7.93
CA LEU A 195 -1.64 -8.43 -8.25
C LEU A 195 -1.21 -7.88 -9.62
N THR A 196 0.09 -7.92 -9.94
CA THR A 196 0.61 -7.48 -11.24
C THR A 196 0.09 -8.34 -12.38
N TYR A 197 0.05 -9.67 -12.20
CA TYR A 197 -0.50 -10.60 -13.17
C TYR A 197 -1.97 -10.30 -13.46
N VAL A 198 -2.79 -10.15 -12.42
CA VAL A 198 -4.23 -9.86 -12.56
C VAL A 198 -4.47 -8.49 -13.20
N VAL A 199 -3.71 -7.47 -12.81
CA VAL A 199 -3.80 -6.15 -13.43
C VAL A 199 -3.47 -6.24 -14.93
N LYS A 200 -2.40 -6.94 -15.31
CA LYS A 200 -2.02 -7.15 -16.72
C LYS A 200 -3.12 -7.86 -17.50
N GLN A 201 -3.72 -8.91 -16.93
CA GLN A 201 -4.82 -9.64 -17.56
C GLN A 201 -6.07 -8.76 -17.76
N SER A 202 -6.38 -7.90 -16.79
CA SER A 202 -7.55 -7.01 -16.85
C SER A 202 -7.42 -5.85 -17.85
N ARG A 203 -6.19 -5.53 -18.28
CA ARG A 203 -5.89 -4.40 -19.18
C ARG A 203 -6.07 -4.70 -20.66
N SER A 204 -6.32 -5.95 -21.07
CA SER A 204 -6.57 -6.33 -22.47
C SER A 204 -7.73 -5.57 -23.13
N GLY A 205 -8.54 -4.80 -22.38
CA GLY A 205 -9.60 -3.95 -22.90
C GLY A 205 -9.53 -2.45 -22.56
N LEU A 206 -8.38 -1.88 -22.16
CA LEU A 206 -8.29 -0.45 -21.81
C LEU A 206 -7.03 0.18 -22.43
N GLN A 207 -7.15 0.73 -23.64
CA GLN A 207 -6.01 1.18 -24.48
C GLN A 207 -5.52 2.63 -24.25
N ARG A 208 -6.07 3.40 -23.30
CA ARG A 208 -5.65 4.80 -23.07
C ARG A 208 -5.40 5.07 -21.59
N ALA A 209 -4.17 4.87 -21.13
CA ALA A 209 -3.71 5.40 -19.84
C ALA A 209 -2.39 6.13 -20.05
N SER A 210 -2.19 7.24 -19.34
CA SER A 210 -0.93 7.98 -19.38
C SER A 210 0.23 7.18 -18.76
N PRO A 211 1.50 7.51 -19.06
CA PRO A 211 2.65 6.86 -18.41
C PRO A 211 2.65 7.00 -16.88
N ILE A 212 2.17 8.14 -16.36
CA ILE A 212 2.04 8.39 -14.90
C ILE A 212 0.96 7.48 -14.29
N GLU A 213 -0.19 7.32 -14.97
CA GLU A 213 -1.24 6.40 -14.53
C GLU A 213 -0.75 4.95 -14.54
N LEU A 214 0.01 4.58 -15.57
CA LEU A 214 0.62 3.25 -15.65
C LEU A 214 1.57 3.03 -14.47
N PHE A 215 2.42 4.00 -14.15
CA PHE A 215 3.31 3.94 -13.00
C PHE A 215 2.53 3.78 -11.68
N MET A 216 1.50 4.60 -11.44
CA MET A 216 0.70 4.53 -10.22
C MET A 216 -0.02 3.17 -10.09
N ILE A 217 -0.52 2.63 -11.20
CA ILE A 217 -1.23 1.33 -11.23
C ILE A 217 -0.27 0.15 -11.03
N TYR A 218 0.88 0.15 -11.68
CA TYR A 218 1.77 -1.02 -11.71
C TYR A 218 2.88 -0.98 -10.66
N VAL A 219 3.24 0.18 -10.13
CA VAL A 219 4.36 0.33 -9.19
C VAL A 219 3.86 0.59 -7.77
N VAL A 220 2.91 1.52 -7.63
CA VAL A 220 2.38 1.92 -6.31
C VAL A 220 1.27 0.99 -5.85
N ASN A 221 0.29 0.70 -6.71
CA ASN A 221 -0.91 -0.07 -6.35
C ASN A 221 -0.69 -1.59 -6.20
N THR A 222 0.37 -2.13 -6.78
CA THR A 222 0.74 -3.56 -6.70
C THR A 222 1.81 -3.84 -5.62
N GLY A 223 2.42 -2.79 -5.06
CA GLY A 223 3.51 -2.91 -4.09
C GLY A 223 4.90 -3.18 -4.68
N LEU A 224 5.08 -3.05 -6.00
CA LEU A 224 6.38 -3.32 -6.63
C LEU A 224 7.50 -2.42 -6.08
N LEU A 225 7.19 -1.17 -5.71
CA LEU A 225 8.18 -0.24 -5.18
C LEU A 225 8.80 -0.71 -3.87
N HIS A 226 8.00 -1.13 -2.88
CA HIS A 226 8.56 -1.66 -1.62
C HIS A 226 9.20 -3.03 -1.82
N CYS A 227 8.70 -3.86 -2.76
CA CYS A 227 9.34 -5.13 -3.10
C CYS A 227 10.80 -4.94 -3.59
N ILE A 228 11.06 -3.92 -4.43
CA ILE A 228 12.42 -3.58 -4.88
C ILE A 228 13.30 -3.12 -3.70
N PHE A 229 12.79 -2.25 -2.84
CA PHE A 229 13.55 -1.76 -1.69
C PHE A 229 13.83 -2.87 -0.66
N ASN A 230 12.88 -3.77 -0.46
CA ASN A 230 13.03 -4.92 0.43
C ASN A 230 14.06 -5.91 -0.13
N LEU A 231 14.05 -6.16 -1.45
CA LEU A 231 15.09 -6.95 -2.13
C LEU A 231 16.48 -6.35 -1.95
N ILE A 232 16.63 -5.03 -2.15
CA ILE A 232 17.91 -4.34 -1.94
C ILE A 232 18.35 -4.47 -0.47
N SER A 233 17.42 -4.30 0.48
CA SER A 233 17.70 -4.46 1.91
C SER A 233 18.18 -5.87 2.25
N PHE A 234 17.52 -6.89 1.69
CA PHE A 234 17.89 -8.29 1.86
C PHE A 234 19.28 -8.59 1.28
N ILE A 235 19.55 -8.16 0.04
CA ILE A 235 20.85 -8.35 -0.61
C ILE A 235 21.96 -7.66 0.21
N LEU A 236 21.73 -6.42 0.65
CA LEU A 236 22.74 -5.68 1.43
C LEU A 236 23.01 -6.33 2.79
N THR A 237 21.99 -6.87 3.44
CA THR A 237 22.15 -7.58 4.72
C THR A 237 23.00 -8.83 4.56
N VAL A 238 22.88 -9.54 3.43
CA VAL A 238 23.66 -10.76 3.15
C VAL A 238 25.05 -10.44 2.61
N ALA A 239 25.18 -9.41 1.77
CA ALA A 239 26.41 -9.13 1.03
C ALA A 239 27.39 -8.19 1.77
N VAL A 240 26.90 -7.31 2.65
CA VAL A 240 27.71 -6.29 3.30
C VAL A 240 27.73 -6.50 4.82
N THR A 241 28.76 -7.18 5.29
CA THR A 241 29.05 -7.29 6.73
C THR A 241 29.53 -5.92 7.26
N TYR A 242 29.00 -5.48 8.41
CA TYR A 242 29.39 -4.24 9.13
C TYR A 242 28.95 -2.88 8.57
N SER A 243 27.82 -2.80 7.87
CA SER A 243 27.28 -1.49 7.43
C SER A 243 25.81 -1.30 7.79
N LEU A 244 25.46 -0.13 8.31
CA LEU A 244 24.07 0.29 8.56
C LEU A 244 23.37 0.81 7.29
N ILE A 245 23.95 0.61 6.10
CA ILE A 245 23.28 0.95 4.83
C ILE A 245 21.96 0.17 4.69
N TYR A 246 21.85 -1.06 5.21
CA TYR A 246 20.56 -1.77 5.24
C TYR A 246 19.51 -0.98 6.04
N GLY A 247 19.91 -0.25 7.08
CA GLY A 247 19.04 0.59 7.91
C GLY A 247 18.44 1.77 7.14
N PHE A 248 19.19 2.33 6.18
CA PHE A 248 18.66 3.32 5.23
C PHE A 248 17.47 2.73 4.45
N PHE A 249 17.69 1.60 3.77
CA PHE A 249 16.66 1.00 2.94
C PHE A 249 15.49 0.49 3.77
N SER A 250 15.74 -0.07 4.96
CA SER A 250 14.69 -0.53 5.88
C SER A 250 13.81 0.63 6.36
N THR A 251 14.42 1.77 6.71
CA THR A 251 13.70 2.98 7.12
C THR A 251 12.82 3.53 5.99
N VAL A 252 13.34 3.55 4.75
CA VAL A 252 12.57 3.97 3.58
C VAL A 252 11.45 2.98 3.26
N THR A 253 11.72 1.67 3.34
CA THR A 253 10.76 0.60 3.10
C THR A 253 9.55 0.69 4.02
N ALA A 254 9.76 0.97 5.32
CA ALA A 254 8.69 1.22 6.27
C ALA A 254 7.66 2.24 5.73
N ARG A 255 8.16 3.37 5.23
CA ARG A 255 7.31 4.46 4.71
C ARG A 255 6.65 4.10 3.39
N LEU A 256 7.33 3.32 2.57
CA LEU A 256 6.77 2.86 1.29
C LEU A 256 5.58 1.91 1.51
N TYR A 257 5.58 1.09 2.57
CA TYR A 257 4.42 0.29 2.93
C TYR A 257 3.20 1.15 3.23
N ALA A 258 3.33 2.10 4.16
CA ALA A 258 2.23 3.00 4.52
C ALA A 258 1.76 3.87 3.35
N ASN A 259 2.69 4.42 2.57
CA ASN A 259 2.36 5.24 1.39
C ASN A 259 1.66 4.41 0.30
N SER A 260 2.09 3.17 0.05
CA SER A 260 1.41 2.27 -0.89
C SER A 260 -0.01 1.94 -0.41
N LEU A 261 -0.18 1.65 0.88
CA LEU A 261 -1.50 1.40 1.48
C LEU A 261 -2.43 2.60 1.27
N LEU A 262 -1.99 3.80 1.67
CA LEU A 262 -2.81 5.00 1.58
C LEU A 262 -3.06 5.42 0.13
N ALA A 263 -2.09 5.25 -0.77
CA ALA A 263 -2.27 5.49 -2.20
C ALA A 263 -3.35 4.59 -2.80
N VAL A 264 -3.37 3.31 -2.45
CA VAL A 264 -4.41 2.36 -2.89
C VAL A 264 -5.78 2.82 -2.40
N LEU A 265 -5.90 3.25 -1.14
CA LEU A 265 -7.17 3.77 -0.61
C LEU A 265 -7.61 5.06 -1.31
N ASN A 266 -6.68 5.98 -1.54
CA ASN A 266 -6.95 7.28 -2.16
C ASN A 266 -7.18 7.22 -3.67
N SER A 267 -6.85 6.11 -4.33
CA SER A 267 -7.13 5.91 -5.77
C SER A 267 -8.58 5.48 -6.07
N ARG A 268 -9.43 5.35 -5.04
CA ARG A 268 -10.86 5.05 -5.19
C ARG A 268 -11.62 6.29 -5.68
N GLU A 269 -12.70 6.07 -6.42
CA GLU A 269 -13.58 7.17 -6.83
C GLU A 269 -14.22 7.82 -5.60
N PRO A 270 -14.11 9.16 -5.45
CA PRO A 270 -14.80 9.87 -4.39
C PRO A 270 -16.32 9.85 -4.65
N PRO A 271 -17.16 9.99 -3.61
CA PRO A 271 -18.62 10.08 -3.78
C PRO A 271 -18.99 11.24 -4.71
N PRO A 272 -19.98 11.08 -5.61
CA PRO A 272 -20.29 12.03 -6.70
C PRO A 272 -20.71 13.44 -6.25
N ASN A 273 -20.89 13.68 -4.95
CA ASN A 273 -21.40 14.94 -4.39
C ASN A 273 -20.32 15.86 -3.76
N LYS A 274 -19.02 15.61 -3.97
CA LYS A 274 -17.96 16.48 -3.45
C LYS A 274 -17.11 17.06 -4.58
N GLY A 275 -17.49 18.25 -5.04
CA GLY A 275 -16.85 19.00 -6.12
C GLY A 275 -15.42 19.47 -5.79
N LEU A 276 -14.45 18.57 -5.91
CA LEU A 276 -13.02 18.92 -5.93
C LEU A 276 -12.39 18.47 -7.24
N GLU A 277 -12.92 18.96 -8.36
CA GLU A 277 -12.43 18.70 -9.73
C GLU A 277 -11.05 19.36 -10.01
N VAL A 278 -10.50 20.15 -9.09
CA VAL A 278 -9.32 21.00 -9.35
C VAL A 278 -7.99 20.21 -9.41
N PHE A 279 -7.98 18.91 -9.09
CA PHE A 279 -6.76 18.07 -9.19
C PHE A 279 -6.96 16.70 -9.87
N GLU A 280 -8.16 16.40 -10.35
CA GLU A 280 -8.50 15.10 -10.94
C GLU A 280 -8.41 15.13 -12.47
N SER A 281 -7.24 14.77 -13.01
CA SER A 281 -7.14 14.38 -14.43
C SER A 281 -6.26 13.15 -14.67
N GLY A 282 -5.90 12.38 -13.63
CA GLY A 282 -4.96 11.26 -13.85
C GLY A 282 -4.93 10.11 -12.84
N SER A 283 -5.96 9.86 -12.02
CA SER A 283 -5.88 8.83 -10.96
C SER A 283 -7.05 7.83 -10.89
N ALA A 284 -8.18 8.10 -11.54
CA ALA A 284 -9.42 7.31 -11.38
C ALA A 284 -9.42 5.90 -12.00
N TYR A 285 -8.32 5.44 -12.60
CA TYR A 285 -8.33 4.22 -13.44
C TYR A 285 -7.86 2.94 -12.74
N GLY A 286 -7.18 3.03 -11.59
CA GLY A 286 -6.42 1.91 -11.02
C GLY A 286 -7.24 0.82 -10.31
N LEU A 287 -8.17 1.19 -9.45
CA LEU A 287 -9.00 0.22 -8.71
C LEU A 287 -10.24 -0.24 -9.50
N ASN A 288 -10.64 0.57 -10.48
CA ASN A 288 -11.74 0.27 -11.36
C ASN A 288 -11.44 -0.90 -12.33
N ALA A 289 -10.20 -1.32 -12.54
CA ALA A 289 -9.94 -2.48 -13.40
C ALA A 289 -10.44 -3.79 -12.77
N ILE A 290 -10.17 -4.03 -11.49
CA ILE A 290 -10.59 -5.24 -10.76
C ILE A 290 -12.08 -5.17 -10.42
N ALA A 291 -12.58 -4.02 -9.97
CA ALA A 291 -14.01 -3.83 -9.72
C ALA A 291 -14.84 -3.91 -11.02
N ARG A 292 -14.35 -3.37 -12.15
CA ARG A 292 -15.00 -3.57 -13.47
C ARG A 292 -14.82 -4.99 -13.99
N ALA A 293 -13.71 -5.67 -13.72
CA ALA A 293 -13.55 -7.08 -14.08
C ALA A 293 -14.55 -7.96 -13.31
N ASN A 294 -14.74 -7.74 -12.01
CA ASN A 294 -15.78 -8.43 -11.24
C ASN A 294 -17.20 -8.03 -11.68
N ARG A 295 -17.47 -6.75 -12.00
CA ARG A 295 -18.76 -6.34 -12.58
C ARG A 295 -18.99 -6.93 -13.98
N ARG A 296 -17.94 -7.06 -14.81
CA ARG A 296 -18.01 -7.70 -16.13
C ARG A 296 -18.18 -9.21 -16.01
N ALA A 297 -17.49 -9.86 -15.07
CA ALA A 297 -17.68 -11.27 -14.78
C ALA A 297 -19.11 -11.53 -14.28
N ALA A 298 -19.62 -10.68 -13.39
CA ALA A 298 -21.01 -10.72 -12.92
C ALA A 298 -22.03 -10.42 -14.05
N ALA A 299 -21.73 -9.47 -14.94
CA ALA A 299 -22.57 -9.18 -16.11
C ALA A 299 -22.51 -10.28 -17.17
N GLN A 300 -21.39 -10.99 -17.30
CA GLN A 300 -21.23 -12.14 -18.20
C GLN A 300 -21.96 -13.39 -17.69
N THR A 301 -22.08 -13.57 -16.37
CA THR A 301 -23.01 -14.57 -15.82
C THR A 301 -24.48 -14.30 -16.16
N TRP A 302 -24.86 -13.04 -16.43
CA TRP A 302 -26.21 -12.68 -16.90
C TRP A 302 -26.36 -12.68 -18.43
N ASN A 303 -25.24 -12.71 -19.18
CA ASN A 303 -25.20 -12.75 -20.64
C ASN A 303 -24.86 -14.14 -21.21
N VAL A 304 -25.02 -15.21 -20.41
CA VAL A 304 -25.01 -16.56 -20.96
C VAL A 304 -26.26 -16.69 -21.86
N PRO A 305 -26.12 -16.98 -23.17
CA PRO A 305 -27.28 -17.24 -24.02
C PRO A 305 -28.05 -18.41 -23.41
N GLN A 306 -29.29 -18.18 -22.99
CA GLN A 306 -30.18 -19.29 -22.69
C GLN A 306 -30.34 -20.08 -24.00
N VAL A 307 -30.15 -21.39 -23.92
CA VAL A 307 -30.42 -22.29 -25.04
C VAL A 307 -31.90 -22.12 -25.38
N ASN A 308 -32.19 -21.68 -26.61
CA ASN A 308 -33.54 -21.56 -27.13
C ASN A 308 -34.17 -22.95 -27.24
N ASP A 309 -35.02 -23.32 -26.28
CA ASP A 309 -36.14 -24.20 -26.55
C ASP A 309 -37.29 -23.32 -27.07
N GLU A 310 -37.30 -23.03 -28.36
CA GLU A 310 -38.54 -22.61 -29.02
C GLU A 310 -39.35 -23.85 -29.44
N PRO A 311 -40.69 -23.79 -29.52
CA PRO A 311 -41.51 -22.57 -29.54
C PRO A 311 -42.81 -22.64 -28.70
N GLU A 312 -43.25 -21.50 -28.17
CA GLU A 312 -44.69 -21.22 -28.17
C GLU A 312 -44.93 -19.73 -28.42
N VAL A 313 -45.29 -19.40 -29.65
CA VAL A 313 -45.73 -18.06 -30.04
C VAL A 313 -47.15 -17.88 -29.51
N ILE A 314 -47.29 -17.18 -28.39
CA ILE A 314 -48.59 -16.69 -27.93
C ILE A 314 -48.93 -15.42 -28.73
N ASP A 315 -49.79 -15.58 -29.72
CA ASP A 315 -50.32 -14.48 -30.53
C ASP A 315 -51.33 -13.68 -29.71
N ILE A 316 -50.86 -12.64 -29.02
CA ILE A 316 -51.72 -11.73 -28.26
C ILE A 316 -52.42 -10.79 -29.25
N LYS A 317 -53.63 -11.16 -29.69
CA LYS A 317 -54.55 -10.23 -30.35
C LYS A 317 -55.02 -9.18 -29.35
N VAL A 318 -54.36 -8.03 -29.34
CA VAL A 318 -54.87 -6.83 -28.66
C VAL A 318 -56.04 -6.29 -29.49
N THR A 319 -57.26 -6.70 -29.16
CA THR A 319 -58.46 -6.02 -29.65
C THR A 319 -58.53 -4.66 -28.96
N THR A 320 -58.08 -3.62 -29.64
CA THR A 320 -58.26 -2.25 -29.17
C THR A 320 -59.73 -1.87 -29.36
N GLU A 321 -60.48 -1.73 -28.26
CA GLU A 321 -61.88 -1.23 -28.24
C GLU A 321 -62.05 0.17 -28.87
N ARG A 322 -60.94 0.85 -29.19
CA ARG A 322 -60.92 2.19 -29.78
C ARG A 322 -61.71 2.25 -31.11
N GLY A 323 -61.67 1.18 -31.91
CA GLY A 323 -62.39 1.13 -33.18
C GLY A 323 -63.90 0.89 -33.07
N GLU A 324 -64.38 0.36 -31.94
CA GLU A 324 -65.82 0.21 -31.67
C GLU A 324 -66.42 1.49 -31.10
N TRP A 325 -65.70 2.14 -30.17
CA TRP A 325 -66.07 3.45 -29.65
C TRP A 325 -66.21 4.52 -30.74
N GLU A 326 -65.30 4.55 -31.72
CA GLU A 326 -65.40 5.48 -32.84
C GLU A 326 -66.58 5.17 -33.77
N ARG A 327 -66.90 3.89 -33.97
CA ARG A 327 -68.06 3.47 -34.77
C ARG A 327 -69.39 3.82 -34.09
N GLU A 328 -69.49 3.64 -32.78
CA GLU A 328 -70.66 4.04 -31.98
C GLU A 328 -70.83 5.57 -32.00
N ARG A 329 -69.76 6.34 -31.77
CA ARG A 329 -69.81 7.81 -31.85
C ARG A 329 -70.28 8.31 -33.22
N ARG A 330 -69.81 7.69 -34.30
CA ARG A 330 -70.21 8.06 -35.67
C ARG A 330 -71.66 7.72 -35.97
N LYS A 331 -72.24 6.69 -35.34
CA LYS A 331 -73.68 6.38 -35.43
C LYS A 331 -74.51 7.38 -34.64
N GLU A 332 -74.05 7.81 -33.46
CA GLU A 332 -74.71 8.85 -32.67
C GLU A 332 -74.73 10.20 -33.40
N ASP A 333 -73.60 10.63 -33.96
CA ASP A 333 -73.54 11.87 -34.75
C ASP A 333 -74.50 11.83 -35.93
N LYS A 334 -74.53 10.72 -36.70
CA LYS A 334 -75.49 10.56 -37.80
C LYS A 334 -76.95 10.60 -37.33
N ARG A 335 -77.27 10.01 -36.17
CA ARG A 335 -78.62 10.06 -35.59
C ARG A 335 -78.98 11.49 -35.14
N ALA A 336 -78.02 12.23 -34.59
CA ALA A 336 -78.21 13.63 -34.21
C ALA A 336 -78.44 14.52 -35.43
N THR A 337 -77.68 14.33 -36.52
CA THR A 337 -77.88 15.08 -37.78
C THR A 337 -79.23 14.76 -38.43
N LEU A 338 -79.65 13.50 -38.42
CA LEU A 338 -80.97 13.13 -38.96
C LEU A 338 -82.12 13.72 -38.13
N ARG A 339 -81.96 13.85 -36.80
CA ARG A 339 -82.93 14.52 -35.92
C ARG A 339 -83.00 16.03 -36.12
N SER A 340 -81.91 16.68 -36.55
CA SER A 340 -81.91 18.12 -36.85
C SER A 340 -82.48 18.46 -38.23
N ILE A 341 -82.52 17.49 -39.15
CA ILE A 341 -83.14 17.64 -40.49
C ILE A 341 -84.65 17.32 -40.44
N ALA A 342 -85.10 16.55 -39.45
CA ALA A 342 -86.51 16.17 -39.27
C ALA A 342 -87.34 17.14 -38.40
N ARG A 343 -86.74 18.23 -37.92
CA ARG A 343 -87.41 19.40 -37.32
C ARG A 343 -87.30 20.55 -38.29
#